data_AF-R8BGC1-F1
#
_entry.id   AF-R8BGC1-F1
#
_cell.length_a   1.000
_cell.length_b   1.000
_cell.length_c   1.000
_cell.angle_alpha   90.00
_cell.angle_beta   90.00
_cell.angle_gamma   90.00
#
_symmetry.space_group_name_H-M   'P 1'
#
loop_
_entity.id
_entity.type
_entity.pdbx_description
1 polymer ?
#
loop_
_entity_poly.entity_id
_entity_poly.type
_entity_poly.pdbx_seq_one_letter_code
_entity_poly.pdbx_strand_id
1 'polypeptide(L)'
;MESVTSTDMYSVRETIKGTLSSDKNEILFSRFKINYNNEAEIYKKGSTIFRDYELVEPGSHQAAEDAENIAEPIQQSKSQAEKEKKKRAKARILIEHLDIIKDEFWDRRPWLLSNKPGKIPKET
;
A
#
# COMPACT_ATOMS: atom_id res chain seq x y z
N MET A 1 -18.48 -25.94 -25.95
CA MET A 1 -18.31 -24.95 -24.88
C MET A 1 -18.45 -25.72 -23.58
N GLU A 2 -17.34 -26.28 -23.09
CA GLU A 2 -17.37 -27.23 -21.97
C GLU A 2 -17.82 -26.51 -20.70
N SER A 3 -18.82 -27.07 -20.06
CA SER A 3 -19.37 -26.63 -18.79
C SER A 3 -18.34 -26.82 -17.69
N VAL A 4 -17.77 -25.73 -17.18
CA VAL A 4 -16.96 -25.73 -15.96
C VAL A 4 -17.89 -26.06 -14.79
N THR A 5 -18.08 -27.35 -14.51
CA THR A 5 -18.97 -27.83 -13.45
C THR A 5 -18.20 -28.01 -12.15
N SER A 6 -18.89 -27.71 -11.05
CA SER A 6 -18.49 -27.73 -9.62
C SER A 6 -17.47 -28.79 -9.16
N THR A 7 -17.38 -29.94 -9.84
CA THR A 7 -16.43 -31.03 -9.56
C THR A 7 -14.96 -30.62 -9.73
N ASP A 8 -14.66 -29.74 -10.70
CA ASP A 8 -13.29 -29.30 -10.97
C ASP A 8 -12.77 -28.35 -9.88
N MET A 9 -13.63 -27.48 -9.35
CA MET A 9 -13.30 -26.57 -8.25
C MET A 9 -12.91 -27.34 -6.97
N TYR A 10 -13.61 -28.44 -6.67
CA TYR A 10 -13.30 -29.26 -5.49
C TYR A 10 -11.93 -29.94 -5.62
N SER A 11 -11.61 -30.48 -6.80
CA SER A 11 -10.30 -31.09 -7.08
C SER A 11 -9.15 -30.08 -7.00
N VAL A 12 -9.35 -28.88 -7.58
CA VAL A 12 -8.39 -27.77 -7.47
C VAL A 12 -8.16 -27.41 -6.01
N ARG A 13 -9.24 -27.25 -5.21
CA ARG A 13 -9.15 -26.94 -3.78
C ARG A 13 -8.31 -27.97 -3.03
N GLU A 14 -8.59 -29.27 -3.20
CA GLU A 14 -7.82 -30.31 -2.51
C GLU A 14 -6.36 -30.34 -2.97
N THR A 15 -6.08 -30.05 -4.24
CA THR A 15 -4.70 -29.96 -4.77
C THR A 15 -3.90 -28.81 -4.15
N ILE A 16 -4.53 -27.66 -3.92
CA ILE A 16 -3.84 -26.48 -3.34
C ILE A 16 -3.88 -26.46 -1.81
N LYS A 17 -4.73 -27.28 -1.19
CA LYS A 17 -4.88 -27.34 0.27
C LYS A 17 -3.62 -27.91 0.90
N GLY A 18 -3.11 -27.22 1.92
CA GLY A 18 -1.87 -27.62 2.62
C GLY A 18 -0.57 -27.25 1.89
N THR A 19 -0.64 -26.72 0.66
CA THR A 19 0.54 -26.26 -0.07
C THR A 19 1.08 -24.94 0.46
N LEU A 20 2.40 -24.77 0.41
CA LEU A 20 3.09 -23.53 0.75
C LEU A 20 3.10 -22.56 -0.44
N SER A 21 3.52 -21.33 -0.19
CA SER A 21 3.62 -20.29 -1.25
C SER A 21 4.61 -20.68 -2.34
N SER A 22 5.70 -21.37 -2.00
CA SER A 22 6.67 -21.92 -2.97
C SER A 22 6.01 -22.91 -3.92
N ASP A 23 5.23 -23.83 -3.38
CA ASP A 23 4.60 -24.92 -4.13
C ASP A 23 3.55 -24.37 -5.10
N LYS A 24 2.78 -23.35 -4.68
CA LYS A 24 1.83 -22.65 -5.56
C LYS A 24 2.54 -21.94 -6.70
N ASN A 25 3.68 -21.29 -6.43
CA ASN A 25 4.48 -20.64 -7.46
C ASN A 25 5.05 -21.67 -8.45
N GLU A 26 5.49 -22.83 -7.98
CA GLU A 26 5.92 -23.93 -8.83
C GLU A 26 4.77 -24.50 -9.67
N ILE A 27 3.57 -24.66 -9.11
CA ILE A 27 2.38 -25.10 -9.86
C ILE A 27 2.08 -24.13 -11.02
N LEU A 28 2.10 -22.82 -10.75
CA LEU A 28 1.89 -21.77 -11.77
C LEU A 28 2.95 -21.86 -12.87
N PHE A 29 4.22 -21.99 -12.51
CA PHE A 29 5.32 -22.01 -13.47
C PHE A 29 5.39 -23.32 -14.27
N SER A 30 5.30 -24.48 -13.61
CA SER A 30 5.50 -25.78 -14.23
C SER A 30 4.31 -26.21 -15.09
N ARG A 31 3.09 -26.10 -14.55
CA ARG A 31 1.87 -26.59 -15.22
C ARG A 31 1.26 -25.57 -16.17
N PHE A 32 1.25 -24.30 -15.78
CA PHE A 32 0.56 -23.24 -16.52
C PHE A 32 1.52 -22.31 -17.27
N LYS A 33 2.84 -22.44 -17.08
CA LYS A 33 3.87 -21.56 -17.67
C LYS A 33 3.67 -20.08 -17.31
N ILE A 34 3.12 -19.81 -16.12
CA ILE A 34 2.87 -18.47 -15.59
C ILE A 34 3.95 -18.15 -14.55
N ASN A 35 4.62 -17.01 -14.72
CA ASN A 35 5.53 -16.47 -13.71
C ASN A 35 4.76 -15.47 -12.83
N TYR A 36 4.46 -15.85 -11.58
CA TYR A 36 3.72 -15.01 -10.64
C TYR A 36 4.34 -13.61 -10.45
N ASN A 37 5.67 -13.48 -10.53
CA ASN A 37 6.33 -12.18 -10.37
C ASN A 37 6.05 -11.22 -11.53
N ASN A 38 5.67 -11.73 -12.70
CA ASN A 38 5.35 -10.90 -13.87
C ASN A 38 3.88 -10.45 -13.90
N GLU A 39 3.04 -10.94 -12.98
CA GLU A 39 1.68 -10.45 -12.82
C GLU A 39 1.66 -8.97 -12.43
N ALA A 40 0.61 -8.26 -12.83
CA ALA A 40 0.45 -6.85 -12.54
C ALA A 40 0.43 -6.60 -11.02
N GLU A 41 1.11 -5.54 -10.57
CA GLU A 41 1.23 -5.21 -9.14
C GLU A 41 -0.14 -5.03 -8.46
N ILE A 42 -1.17 -4.58 -9.20
CA ILE A 42 -2.54 -4.48 -8.68
C ILE A 42 -3.07 -5.81 -8.13
N TYR A 43 -2.72 -6.95 -8.73
CA TYR A 43 -3.16 -8.27 -8.27
C TYR A 43 -2.32 -8.81 -7.11
N LYS A 44 -1.07 -8.35 -6.98
CA LYS A 44 -0.13 -8.83 -5.95
C LYS A 44 -0.13 -7.96 -4.69
N LYS A 45 -0.26 -6.65 -4.86
CA LYS A 45 -0.12 -5.62 -3.82
C LYS A 45 -1.43 -4.86 -3.54
N GLY A 46 -2.42 -4.97 -4.43
CA GLY A 46 -3.68 -4.24 -4.31
C GLY A 46 -3.55 -2.77 -4.72
N SER A 47 -4.49 -1.94 -4.28
CA SER A 47 -4.54 -0.51 -4.59
C SER A 47 -4.46 0.31 -3.30
N THR A 48 -3.44 1.14 -3.17
CA THR A 48 -3.26 2.06 -2.05
C THR A 48 -3.60 3.47 -2.49
N ILE A 49 -4.54 4.10 -1.79
CA ILE A 49 -5.03 5.45 -2.11
C ILE A 49 -4.61 6.41 -0.99
N PHE A 50 -3.85 7.44 -1.33
CA PHE A 50 -3.41 8.44 -0.35
C PHE A 50 -3.25 9.83 -0.98
N ARG A 51 -3.05 10.84 -0.14
CA ARG A 51 -2.77 12.21 -0.58
C ARG A 51 -1.30 12.37 -0.92
N ASP A 52 -1.05 12.90 -2.11
CA ASP A 52 0.27 13.10 -2.68
C ASP A 52 0.96 14.33 -2.08
N TYR A 53 2.09 14.08 -1.44
CA TYR A 53 3.01 15.09 -0.92
C TYR A 53 4.43 14.69 -1.32
N GLU A 54 5.34 15.66 -1.31
CA GLU A 54 6.75 15.45 -1.66
C GLU A 54 7.39 14.41 -0.72
N LEU A 55 7.93 13.35 -1.31
CA LEU A 55 8.63 12.29 -0.56
C LEU A 55 9.83 12.87 0.17
N VAL A 56 10.11 12.31 1.34
CA VAL A 56 11.25 12.71 2.17
C VAL A 56 12.34 11.63 2.12
N GLU A 57 13.60 12.04 2.25
CA GLU A 57 14.74 11.11 2.32
C GLU A 57 14.63 10.19 3.55
N PRO A 58 14.88 8.88 3.39
CA PRO A 58 14.81 7.93 4.49
C PRO A 58 15.85 8.30 5.57
N GLY A 59 15.40 8.41 6.82
CA GLY A 59 16.24 8.81 7.97
C GLY A 59 16.12 10.27 8.39
N SER A 60 15.34 11.11 7.69
CA SER A 60 15.06 12.48 8.17
C SER A 60 13.92 12.55 9.20
N HIS A 61 13.13 11.48 9.33
CA HIS A 61 12.02 11.34 10.28
C HIS A 61 11.94 9.87 10.75
N GLN A 62 11.57 9.68 12.02
CA GLN A 62 11.41 8.35 12.62
C GLN A 62 9.92 7.99 12.61
N ALA A 63 9.48 7.20 11.63
CA ALA A 63 8.07 6.83 11.46
C ALA A 63 7.47 6.16 12.72
N ALA A 64 8.26 5.33 13.41
CA ALA A 64 7.86 4.64 14.64
C ALA A 64 7.54 5.61 15.79
N GLU A 65 8.37 6.65 15.99
CA GLU A 65 8.15 7.65 17.04
C GLU A 65 6.92 8.52 16.73
N ASP A 66 6.75 8.90 15.46
CA ASP A 66 5.59 9.68 15.02
C ASP A 66 4.28 8.89 15.19
N ALA A 67 4.30 7.57 14.99
CA ALA A 67 3.13 6.69 15.20
C ALA A 67 2.73 6.58 16.68
N GLU A 68 3.71 6.54 17.58
CA GLU A 68 3.47 6.43 19.03
C GLU A 68 2.93 7.75 19.61
N ASN A 69 3.37 8.89 19.07
CA ASN A 69 2.89 10.22 19.44
C ASN A 69 1.46 10.56 18.94
N ILE A 70 0.83 9.72 18.09
CA ILE A 70 -0.56 9.93 17.62
C ILE A 70 -1.58 9.87 18.77
N ALA A 71 -1.25 9.15 19.85
CA ALA A 71 -2.15 8.98 21.00
C ALA A 71 -2.41 10.29 21.76
N GLU A 72 -1.53 11.29 21.63
CA GLU A 72 -1.71 12.59 22.29
C GLU A 72 -2.30 13.63 21.33
N PRO A 73 -3.46 14.24 21.65
CA PRO A 73 -4.07 15.24 20.80
C PRO A 73 -3.20 16.49 20.74
N ILE A 74 -2.57 16.72 19.59
CA ILE A 74 -1.78 17.93 19.31
C ILE A 74 -2.71 19.14 19.40
N GLN A 75 -2.54 19.98 20.44
CA GLN A 75 -3.25 21.25 20.59
C GLN A 75 -2.75 22.26 19.54
N GLN A 76 -3.33 22.23 18.35
CA GLN A 76 -3.06 23.23 17.32
C GLN A 76 -3.93 24.47 17.50
N SER A 77 -3.38 25.65 17.19
CA SER A 77 -4.16 26.88 17.13
C SER A 77 -5.21 26.81 16.00
N LYS A 78 -6.37 27.46 16.18
CA LYS A 78 -7.46 27.47 15.17
C LYS A 78 -6.98 27.91 13.78
N SER A 79 -6.04 28.87 13.71
CA SER A 79 -5.49 29.37 12.45
C SER A 79 -4.59 28.35 11.73
N GLN A 80 -3.80 27.57 12.48
CA GLN A 80 -2.96 26.52 11.90
C GLN A 80 -3.81 25.37 11.36
N ALA A 81 -4.83 24.95 12.12
CA ALA A 81 -5.75 23.89 11.68
C ALA A 81 -6.47 24.25 10.36
N GLU A 82 -6.90 25.51 10.20
CA GLU A 82 -7.50 25.96 8.92
C GLU A 82 -6.51 25.96 7.76
N LYS A 83 -5.26 26.38 7.98
CA LYS A 83 -4.21 26.34 6.95
C LYS A 83 -3.91 24.91 6.53
N GLU A 84 -3.80 23.98 7.49
CA GLU A 84 -3.59 22.57 7.20
C GLU A 84 -4.78 21.94 6.47
N LYS A 85 -6.02 22.26 6.87
CA LYS A 85 -7.23 21.82 6.17
C LYS A 85 -7.23 22.27 4.71
N LYS A 86 -6.86 23.53 4.44
CA LYS A 86 -6.72 24.06 3.08
C LYS A 86 -5.63 23.34 2.28
N LYS A 87 -4.49 22.99 2.90
CA LYS A 87 -3.44 22.19 2.25
C LYS A 87 -3.93 20.79 1.88
N ARG A 88 -4.59 20.10 2.82
CA ARG A 88 -5.17 18.75 2.60
C ARG A 88 -6.19 18.73 1.46
N ALA A 89 -6.99 19.78 1.33
CA ALA A 89 -7.98 19.90 0.26
C ALA A 89 -7.37 20.15 -1.12
N LYS A 90 -6.15 20.72 -1.18
CA LYS A 90 -5.42 20.97 -2.44
C LYS A 90 -4.54 19.81 -2.88
N ALA A 91 -4.24 18.87 -1.99
CA ALA A 91 -3.39 17.73 -2.30
C ALA A 91 -4.10 16.79 -3.28
N ARG A 92 -3.35 16.34 -4.30
CA ARG A 92 -3.82 15.34 -5.26
C ARG A 92 -4.01 13.99 -4.57
N ILE A 93 -5.01 13.23 -5.00
CA ILE A 93 -5.19 11.84 -4.58
C ILE A 93 -4.45 10.95 -5.57
N LEU A 94 -3.58 10.08 -5.06
CA LEU A 94 -2.74 9.19 -5.85
C LEU A 94 -3.12 7.74 -5.52
N ILE A 95 -3.15 6.90 -6.56
CA ILE A 95 -3.41 5.46 -6.46
C ILE A 95 -2.13 4.73 -6.90
N GLU A 96 -1.49 4.00 -5.98
CA GLU A 96 -0.32 3.16 -6.28
C GLU A 96 -0.56 1.69 -5.94
N HIS A 97 0.29 0.83 -6.49
CA HIS A 97 0.30 -0.62 -6.24
C HIS A 97 1.68 -1.00 -5.71
N LEU A 98 1.89 -0.83 -4.41
CA LEU A 98 3.20 -0.95 -3.79
C LEU A 98 3.15 -1.66 -2.42
N ASP A 99 4.31 -1.95 -1.86
CA ASP A 99 4.43 -2.65 -0.59
C ASP A 99 4.29 -1.67 0.59
N ILE A 100 3.20 -1.81 1.35
CA ILE A 100 2.92 -0.99 2.55
C ILE A 100 3.38 -1.66 3.85
N ILE A 101 3.98 -2.86 3.77
CA ILE A 101 4.40 -3.62 4.95
C ILE A 101 5.79 -3.19 5.40
N LYS A 102 6.65 -2.77 4.47
CA LYS A 102 8.03 -2.34 4.74
C LYS A 102 8.09 -0.89 5.23
N ASP A 103 9.08 -0.60 6.07
CA ASP A 103 9.32 0.73 6.66
C ASP A 103 9.58 1.81 5.61
N GLU A 104 10.20 1.47 4.47
CA GLU A 104 10.47 2.41 3.37
C GLU A 104 9.21 3.16 2.91
N PHE A 105 8.04 2.52 2.95
CA PHE A 105 6.79 3.18 2.58
C PHE A 105 6.44 4.30 3.56
N TRP A 106 6.57 4.04 4.86
CA TRP A 106 6.20 4.93 5.95
C TRP A 106 7.25 6.04 6.17
N ASP A 107 8.54 5.70 6.11
CA ASP A 107 9.66 6.63 6.29
C ASP A 107 9.69 7.72 5.22
N ARG A 108 9.40 7.36 3.96
CA ARG A 108 9.33 8.32 2.85
C ARG A 108 8.07 9.20 2.92
N ARG A 109 7.07 8.81 3.72
CA ARG A 109 5.73 9.44 3.79
C ARG A 109 5.31 9.80 5.23
N PRO A 110 6.08 10.64 5.95
CA PRO A 110 5.84 10.94 7.37
C PRO A 110 4.48 11.64 7.64
N TRP A 111 3.86 12.26 6.63
CA TRP A 111 2.53 12.87 6.77
C TRP A 111 1.41 11.85 7.04
N LEU A 112 1.62 10.57 6.71
CA LEU A 112 0.65 9.52 6.98
C LEU A 112 0.49 9.26 8.47
N LEU A 113 1.57 9.38 9.24
CA LEU A 113 1.60 9.11 10.67
C LEU A 113 1.49 10.39 11.50
N SER A 114 2.22 11.45 11.12
CA SER A 114 2.23 12.72 11.87
C SER A 114 0.91 13.52 11.80
N ASN A 115 -0.04 13.13 10.94
CA ASN A 115 -1.27 13.86 10.63
C ASN A 115 -1.03 15.32 10.18
N LYS A 116 0.20 15.69 9.81
CA LYS A 116 0.56 17.03 9.31
C LYS A 116 0.73 16.95 7.80
N PRO A 117 0.07 17.83 7.02
CA PRO A 117 0.21 17.81 5.57
C PRO A 117 1.64 18.19 5.15
N GLY A 118 2.22 17.40 4.26
CA GLY A 118 3.55 17.65 3.69
C GLY A 118 3.58 18.83 2.72
N LYS A 119 4.70 18.95 1.99
CA LYS A 119 4.81 19.90 0.88
C LYS A 119 4.07 19.33 -0.33
N ILE A 120 3.30 20.18 -1.01
CA ILE A 120 2.62 19.78 -2.25
C ILE A 120 3.73 19.67 -3.33
N PRO A 121 3.82 18.56 -4.09
CA PRO A 121 4.81 18.41 -5.13
C PRO A 121 4.66 19.54 -6.16
N LYS A 122 5.77 20.08 -6.65
CA LYS A 122 5.73 21.00 -7.78
C LYS A 122 5.38 20.19 -9.02
N GLU A 123 4.30 20.55 -9.71
CA GLU A 123 3.96 19.94 -10.99
C GLU A 123 5.17 20.10 -11.94
N THR A 124 5.65 18.98 -12.47
CA THR A 124 6.63 18.93 -13.57
C THR A 124 5.88 18.65 -14.85
#